data_AF-A0A4V6WMY3-F1
#
_entry.id   AF-A0A4V6WMY3-F1
#
_cell.length_a   1.000
_cell.length_b   1.000
_cell.length_c   1.000
_cell.angle_alpha   90.00
_cell.angle_beta   90.00
_cell.angle_gamma   90.00
#
_symmetry.space_group_name_H-M   'P 1'
#
loop_
_entity.id
_entity.type
_entity.pdbx_description
1 polymer ?
#
loop_
_entity_poly.entity_id
_entity_poly.type
_entity_poly.pdbx_seq_one_letter_code
_entity_poly.pdbx_strand_id
1 'polypeptide(L)' 'MKQHSKEQVEATANSIVNHFIPKDPNETKLSFHFTIPPASNYKVNYEKDAKGNWNFKGYEMDEVK' A
#
# COMPACT_ATOMS: atom_id res chain seq x y z
N MET A 1 -20.96 -0.83 -7.49
CA MET A 1 -19.92 -1.68 -6.87
C MET A 1 -19.39 -0.90 -5.67
N LYS A 2 -19.37 -1.47 -4.46
CA LYS A 2 -18.85 -0.75 -3.28
C LYS A 2 -17.33 -0.75 -3.37
N GLN A 3 -16.79 0.28 -4.03
CA GLN A 3 -15.36 0.57 -4.00
C GLN A 3 -14.98 0.79 -2.53
N HIS A 4 -13.97 0.09 -2.02
CA HIS A 4 -13.46 0.37 -0.68
C HIS A 4 -12.96 1.83 -0.65
N SER A 5 -13.39 2.58 0.37
CA SER A 5 -12.95 3.96 0.53
C SER A 5 -11.43 4.00 0.64
N LYS A 6 -10.81 5.08 0.13
CA LYS A 6 -9.37 5.33 0.29
C LYS A 6 -8.90 5.08 1.72
N GLU A 7 -9.68 5.51 2.71
CA GLU A 7 -9.39 5.31 4.13
C GLU A 7 -9.28 3.84 4.54
N GLN A 8 -10.11 2.94 3.99
CA GLN A 8 -10.01 1.50 4.29
C GLN A 8 -8.76 0.89 3.67
N VAL A 9 -8.45 1.26 2.42
CA VAL A 9 -7.26 0.80 1.70
C VAL A 9 -6.00 1.29 2.43
N GLU A 10 -5.97 2.58 2.79
CA GLU A 10 -4.87 3.22 3.50
C GLU A 10 -4.69 2.65 4.92
N ALA A 11 -5.77 2.43 5.67
CA ALA A 11 -5.70 1.81 7.00
C ALA A 11 -5.18 0.38 6.94
N THR A 12 -5.66 -0.42 5.97
CA THR A 12 -5.18 -1.79 5.77
C THR A 12 -3.71 -1.80 5.36
N ALA A 13 -3.35 -0.97 4.39
CA ALA A 13 -1.98 -0.82 3.91
C ALA A 13 -1.03 -0.36 5.01
N ASN A 14 -1.40 0.63 5.84
CA ASN A 14 -0.59 1.09 6.96
C ASN A 14 -0.46 0.05 8.08
N SER A 15 -1.47 -0.82 8.26
CA SER A 15 -1.38 -1.93 9.22
C SER A 15 -0.32 -2.96 8.79
N ILE A 16 -0.19 -3.23 7.49
CA ILE A 16 0.72 -4.25 6.97
C ILE A 16 2.03 -3.70 6.41
N VAL A 17 2.14 -2.40 6.09
CA VAL A 17 3.33 -1.79 5.44
C VAL A 17 4.60 -2.07 6.24
N ASN A 18 4.52 -2.06 7.57
CA ASN A 18 5.65 -2.37 8.45
C ASN A 18 6.28 -3.75 8.20
N HIS A 19 5.50 -4.72 7.71
CA HIS A 19 5.99 -6.04 7.31
C HIS A 19 6.61 -6.07 5.91
N PHE A 20 6.29 -5.09 5.07
CA PHE A 20 6.79 -4.96 3.71
C PHE A 20 7.98 -4.00 3.58
N ILE A 21 8.31 -3.22 4.62
CA ILE A 21 9.45 -2.29 4.62
C ILE A 21 10.72 -3.05 4.23
N PRO A 22 11.39 -2.71 3.11
CA PRO A 22 12.63 -3.34 2.72
C PRO A 22 13.68 -3.11 3.80
N LYS A 23 14.45 -4.18 4.05
CA LYS A 23 15.62 -4.12 4.96
C LYS A 23 16.73 -3.24 4.40
N ASP A 24 16.70 -2.98 3.10
CA ASP A 24 17.68 -2.15 2.42
C ASP A 24 17.46 -0.67 2.76
N PRO A 25 18.42 0.01 3.39
CA PRO A 25 18.27 1.41 3.78
C PRO A 25 18.23 2.36 2.58
N ASN A 26 18.67 1.90 1.40
CA ASN A 26 18.71 2.66 0.15
C ASN A 26 17.37 2.66 -0.61
N GLU A 27 16.45 1.76 -0.24
CA GLU A 27 15.13 1.70 -0.88
C GLU A 27 14.32 2.93 -0.50
N THR A 28 13.93 3.69 -1.51
CA THR A 28 13.11 4.90 -1.36
C THR A 28 11.68 4.69 -1.84
N LYS A 29 11.38 3.53 -2.43
CA LYS A 29 10.07 3.20 -2.98
C LYS A 29 9.68 1.82 -2.49
N LEU A 30 8.44 1.68 -2.05
CA LEU A 30 7.87 0.43 -1.62
C LEU A 30 6.51 0.29 -2.27
N SER A 31 6.23 -0.87 -2.82
CA SER A 31 4.92 -1.16 -3.38
C SER A 31 4.59 -2.61 -3.20
N PHE A 32 3.38 -2.89 -2.73
CA PHE A 32 2.89 -4.25 -2.52
C PHE A 32 1.43 -4.36 -2.90
N HIS A 33 1.03 -5.59 -3.20
CA HIS A 33 -0.35 -5.93 -3.50
C HIS A 33 -0.97 -6.58 -2.28
N PHE A 34 -2.21 -6.25 -1.97
CA PHE A 34 -2.98 -6.89 -0.93
C PHE A 34 -4.43 -7.05 -1.36
N THR A 35 -5.10 -8.04 -0.78
CA THR A 35 -6.49 -8.33 -1.08
C THR A 35 -7.34 -7.91 0.11
N ILE A 36 -8.31 -7.04 -0.13
CA ILE A 36 -9.38 -6.77 0.83
C ILE A 36 -10.54 -7.72 0.49
N PRO A 37 -10.90 -8.65 1.39
CA PRO A 37 -12.06 -9.50 1.19
C PRO A 37 -13.34 -8.65 1.08
N PRO A 38 -14.29 -9.00 0.20
CA PRO A 38 -14.45 -10.34 -0.39
C PRO A 38 -13.70 -10.63 -1.71
N ALA A 39 -13.20 -9.65 -2.48
CA ALA A 39 -12.52 -9.95 -3.75
C ALA A 39 -11.72 -8.78 -4.37
N SER A 40 -11.36 -7.73 -3.62
CA SER A 40 -10.72 -6.56 -4.22
C SER A 40 -9.21 -6.57 -3.98
N ASN A 41 -8.46 -6.74 -5.06
CA ASN A 41 -7.01 -6.60 -5.03
C ASN A 41 -6.64 -5.13 -5.18
N TYR A 42 -5.74 -4.68 -4.32
CA TYR A 42 -5.22 -3.32 -4.32
C TYR A 42 -3.70 -3.38 -4.36
N LYS A 43 -3.14 -2.54 -5.22
CA LYS A 43 -1.73 -2.22 -5.23
C LYS A 43 -1.54 -0.89 -4.53
N VAL A 44 -0.63 -0.81 -3.58
CA VAL A 44 -0.28 0.45 -2.90
C VAL A 44 1.16 0.81 -3.15
N ASN A 45 1.40 2.11 -3.15
CA ASN A 45 2.70 2.71 -3.36
C ASN A 45 3.03 3.62 -2.18
N TYR A 46 4.23 3.43 -1.65
CA TYR A 46 4.82 4.21 -0.59
C TYR A 46 6.16 4.76 -1.05
N GLU A 47 6.50 5.95 -0.56
CA GLU A 47 7.81 6.55 -0.77
C GLU A 47 8.43 6.93 0.57
N LYS A 48 9.71 6.60 0.72
CA LYS A 48 10.50 6.95 1.90
C LYS A 48 10.90 8.41 1.79
N ASP A 49 10.53 9.19 2.78
CA ASP A 49 10.93 10.59 2.89
C ASP A 49 12.38 10.71 3.39
N ALA A 50 12.98 11.89 3.30
CA ALA A 50 14.32 12.21 3.81
C ALA A 50 14.48 11.89 5.31
N LYS A 51 13.39 11.87 6.07
CA LYS A 51 13.37 11.46 7.49
C LYS A 51 13.33 9.94 7.71
N GLY A 52 13.26 9.15 6.64
CA GLY A 52 13.12 7.70 6.70
C GLY A 52 11.67 7.21 6.91
N ASN A 53 10.68 8.10 6.84
CA ASN A 53 9.27 7.75 7.01
C ASN A 53 8.66 7.29 5.68
N TRP A 54 7.95 6.17 5.68
CA TRP A 54 7.20 5.71 4.52
C TRP A 54 5.88 6.46 4.42
N ASN A 55 5.75 7.26 3.36
CA ASN A 55 4.56 8.05 3.09
C ASN A 55 3.72 7.34 2.04
N PHE A 56 2.43 7.16 2.33
CA PHE A 56 1.47 6.64 1.38
C PHE A 56 1.34 7.61 0.18
N LYS A 57 1.64 7.13 -1.02
CA LYS A 57 1.58 7.95 -2.25
C LYS A 57 0.29 7.70 -3.02
N GLY A 58 -0.21 6.49 -3.00
CA GLY A 58 -1.44 6.15 -3.68
C GLY A 58 -1.73 4.66 -3.68
N TYR A 59 -2.88 4.34 -4.26
CA TYR A 59 -3.30 2.97 -4.48
C TYR A 59 -3.98 2.86 -5.84
N GLU A 60 -3.84 1.68 -6.44
CA GLU A 60 -4.49 1.28 -7.67
C GLU A 60 -5.32 0.03 -7.37
N MET A 61 -6.54 -0.03 -7.89
CA MET A 61 -7.35 -1.23 -7.80
C MET A 61 -6.91 -2.17 -8.92
N ASP A 62 -6.40 -3.33 -8.54
CA ASP A 62 -6.03 -4.39 -9.47
C ASP A 62 -7.35 -5.13 -9.81
N GLU A 63 -8.17 -4.48 -10.65
CA GLU A 63 -9.34 -5.13 -11.23
C GLU A 63 -8.84 -6.20 -12.19
N VAL A 64 -8.81 -7.44 -11.70
CA VAL A 64 -8.66 -8.63 -12.53
C VAL A 64 -9.82 -8.61 -13.53
N LYS A 65 -9.48 -8.27 -14.77
CA LYS A 65 -10.41 -8.12 -15.89
C LYS A 65 -10.98 -9.46 -16.32
#